data_AF-A0A821E9P4-F1
#
_entry.id   AF-A0A821E9P4-F1
#
_cell.length_a   1.000
_cell.length_b   1.000
_cell.length_c   1.000
_cell.angle_alpha   90.00
_cell.angle_beta   90.00
_cell.angle_gamma   90.00
#
_symmetry.space_group_name_H-M   'P 1'
#
loop_
_entity.id
_entity.type
_entity.pdbx_description
1 polymer ?
#
loop_
_entity_poly.entity_id
_entity_poly.type
_entity_poly.pdbx_seq_one_letter_code
_entity_poly.pdbx_strand_id
1 'polypeptide(L)'
;MCRTDQLLDQFHERLSNDCQHVERTICDKCIYKNGKSQLENSSSIEINCPEPNCTAKFNLKQIRQMIQTVNKIESVETSDRHSKGHTHERKTEFILCAHDECGSGQFHILAQNSSPIVTCILCKQQTCALHRIKWHKGLTCEEYDKQKQQKQQQQL
;
A
#
# COMPACT_ATOMS: atom_id res chain seq x y z
N MET A 1 13.64 9.55 10.14
CA MET A 1 14.35 9.83 8.87
C MET A 1 15.43 8.79 8.65
N CYS A 2 15.78 8.51 7.40
CA CYS A 2 16.78 7.50 7.05
C CYS A 2 18.15 8.05 7.46
N ARG A 3 18.95 7.27 8.21
CA ARG A 3 20.26 7.70 8.75
C ARG A 3 21.42 7.29 7.82
N THR A 4 21.13 7.02 6.57
CA THR A 4 22.03 6.43 5.58
C THR A 4 21.75 7.04 4.22
N ASP A 5 22.79 7.21 3.41
CA ASP A 5 22.67 7.64 2.02
C ASP A 5 21.79 6.66 1.23
N GLN A 6 21.01 7.17 0.29
CA GLN A 6 20.10 6.40 -0.54
C GLN A 6 20.37 6.68 -2.02
N LEU A 7 20.14 5.69 -2.88
CA LEU A 7 20.24 5.85 -4.31
C LEU A 7 19.12 6.76 -4.84
N LEU A 8 19.36 7.45 -5.96
CA LEU A 8 18.39 8.36 -6.57
C LEU A 8 17.07 7.66 -6.96
N ASP A 9 17.12 6.37 -7.25
CA ASP A 9 15.93 5.55 -7.52
C ASP A 9 15.02 5.35 -6.30
N GLN A 10 15.46 5.73 -5.10
CA GLN A 10 14.65 5.74 -3.88
C GLN A 10 13.89 7.06 -3.69
N PHE A 11 14.01 7.98 -4.65
CA PHE A 11 13.37 9.29 -4.67
C PHE A 11 12.50 9.40 -5.94
N HIS A 12 11.43 8.61 -6.00
CA HIS A 12 10.47 8.71 -7.11
C HIS A 12 9.74 10.08 -7.10
N GLU A 13 8.91 10.32 -8.13
CA GLU A 13 8.20 11.59 -8.40
C GLU A 13 7.54 12.23 -7.16
N ARG A 14 7.25 13.54 -7.28
CA ARG A 14 6.50 14.27 -6.25
C ARG A 14 5.19 13.54 -5.98
N LEU A 15 5.05 13.09 -4.73
CA LEU A 15 3.86 12.38 -4.29
C LEU A 15 2.70 13.34 -4.10
N SER A 16 2.93 14.64 -3.89
CA SER A 16 1.87 15.63 -3.96
C SER A 16 2.22 16.83 -4.83
N ASN A 17 1.20 17.33 -5.53
CA ASN A 17 1.27 18.58 -6.28
C ASN A 17 1.29 19.81 -5.34
N ASP A 18 0.87 19.63 -4.09
CA ASP A 18 0.87 20.68 -3.06
C ASP A 18 2.25 20.80 -2.37
N CYS A 19 3.17 19.89 -2.68
CA CYS A 19 4.55 19.97 -2.22
C CYS A 19 5.26 21.14 -2.90
N GLN A 20 5.61 22.17 -2.11
CA GLN A 20 6.36 23.34 -2.59
C GLN A 20 7.87 23.10 -2.70
N HIS A 21 8.37 22.00 -2.15
CA HIS A 21 9.78 21.64 -2.26
C HIS A 21 10.12 21.16 -3.68
N VAL A 22 11.19 21.72 -4.25
CA VAL A 22 11.60 21.41 -5.63
C VAL A 22 12.17 20.00 -5.72
N GLU A 23 13.04 19.67 -4.77
CA GLU A 23 13.69 18.37 -4.59
C GLU A 23 13.23 17.74 -3.27
N ARG A 24 13.33 16.41 -3.20
CA ARG A 24 13.04 15.65 -1.98
C ARG A 24 14.34 15.25 -1.32
N THR A 25 14.43 15.46 -0.01
CA THR A 25 15.50 14.97 0.87
C THR A 25 15.12 13.67 1.56
N ILE A 26 13.85 13.24 1.43
CA ILE A 26 13.32 12.03 2.08
C ILE A 26 12.94 10.96 1.04
N CYS A 27 13.57 9.79 1.17
CA CYS A 27 13.29 8.64 0.29
C CYS A 27 11.89 8.04 0.51
N ASP A 28 11.37 7.33 -0.49
CA ASP A 28 10.00 6.78 -0.49
C ASP A 28 9.71 5.86 0.69
N LYS A 29 10.69 5.02 1.07
CA LYS A 29 10.60 4.13 2.24
C LYS A 29 10.41 4.92 3.53
N CYS A 30 11.11 6.04 3.68
CA CYS A 30 11.00 6.90 4.84
C CYS A 30 9.71 7.72 4.85
N ILE A 31 9.20 8.16 3.68
CA ILE A 31 7.88 8.79 3.60
C ILE A 31 6.76 7.80 3.95
N TYR A 32 6.83 6.56 3.47
CA TYR A 32 5.87 5.52 3.82
C TYR A 32 5.89 5.19 5.31
N LYS A 33 7.07 5.01 5.91
CA LYS A 33 7.18 4.79 7.37
C LYS A 33 6.58 5.94 8.17
N ASN A 34 6.81 7.18 7.75
CA ASN A 34 6.18 8.35 8.36
C ASN A 34 4.65 8.33 8.22
N GLY A 35 4.14 8.02 7.02
CA GLY A 35 2.69 7.90 6.79
C GLY A 35 2.05 6.81 7.63
N LYS A 36 2.71 5.64 7.72
CA LYS A 36 2.30 4.56 8.61
C LYS A 36 2.21 5.00 10.06
N SER A 37 3.26 5.66 10.57
CA SER A 37 3.28 6.13 11.95
C SER A 37 2.20 7.19 12.22
N GLN A 38 1.92 8.10 11.28
CA GLN A 38 0.84 9.09 11.45
C GLN A 38 -0.54 8.42 11.52
N LEU A 39 -0.80 7.42 10.67
CA LEU A 39 -2.06 6.69 10.67
C LEU A 39 -2.24 5.79 11.90
N GLU A 40 -1.16 5.24 12.45
CA GLU A 40 -1.21 4.43 13.68
C GLU A 40 -1.47 5.31 14.92
N ASN A 41 -1.03 6.56 14.91
CA ASN A 41 -1.10 7.48 16.05
C ASN A 41 -2.22 8.54 15.95
N SER A 42 -2.98 8.57 14.85
CA SER A 42 -4.02 9.57 14.60
C SER A 42 -5.30 8.91 14.11
N SER A 43 -6.44 9.41 14.58
CA SER A 43 -7.76 9.07 14.03
C SER A 43 -8.00 9.70 12.65
N SER A 44 -7.11 10.60 12.20
CA SER A 44 -7.21 11.27 10.90
C SER A 44 -6.55 10.46 9.79
N ILE A 45 -7.19 10.42 8.63
CA ILE A 45 -6.70 9.77 7.40
C ILE A 45 -5.73 10.71 6.64
N GLU A 46 -5.56 11.95 7.11
CA GLU A 46 -4.69 12.94 6.49
C GLU A 46 -3.23 12.71 6.90
N ILE A 47 -2.42 12.25 5.95
CA ILE A 47 -0.98 12.06 6.15
C ILE A 47 -0.25 13.31 5.68
N ASN A 48 0.57 13.91 6.54
CA ASN A 48 1.38 15.06 6.16
C ASN A 48 2.69 14.63 5.49
N CYS A 49 3.18 15.47 4.57
CA CYS A 49 4.51 15.36 4.01
C CYS A 49 5.56 15.49 5.14
N PRO A 50 6.53 14.56 5.24
CA PRO A 50 7.57 14.65 6.26
C PRO A 50 8.69 15.65 5.93
N GLU A 51 8.68 16.29 4.75
CA GLU A 51 9.70 17.27 4.39
C GLU A 51 9.68 18.46 5.35
N PRO A 52 10.85 18.94 5.82
CA PRO A 52 10.93 20.15 6.61
C PRO A 52 10.25 21.33 5.88
N ASN A 53 9.47 22.11 6.63
CA ASN A 53 8.74 23.27 6.11
C ASN A 53 7.71 22.95 5.00
N CYS A 54 7.31 21.68 4.84
CA CYS A 54 6.22 21.29 3.97
C CYS A 54 4.95 21.02 4.78
N THR A 55 3.86 21.69 4.43
CA THR A 55 2.54 21.50 5.04
C THR A 55 1.58 20.72 4.14
N ALA A 56 2.08 20.21 3.01
CA ALA A 56 1.29 19.44 2.06
C ALA A 56 0.74 18.17 2.72
N LYS A 57 -0.50 17.85 2.39
CA LYS A 57 -1.16 16.61 2.80
C LYS A 57 -1.20 15.65 1.62
N PHE A 58 -0.98 14.38 1.90
CA PHE A 58 -1.17 13.33 0.92
C PHE A 58 -2.65 12.98 0.87
N ASN A 59 -3.25 13.18 -0.28
CA ASN A 59 -4.56 12.64 -0.55
C ASN A 59 -4.47 11.12 -0.79
N LEU A 60 -5.62 10.48 -0.82
CA LEU A 60 -5.71 9.02 -0.90
C LEU A 60 -5.06 8.43 -2.15
N LYS A 61 -5.15 9.10 -3.30
CA LYS A 61 -4.50 8.67 -4.56
C LYS A 61 -2.98 8.60 -4.39
N GLN A 62 -2.42 9.60 -3.72
CA GLN A 62 -0.99 9.75 -3.48
C GLN A 62 -0.50 8.70 -2.48
N ILE A 63 -1.29 8.43 -1.44
CA ILE A 63 -1.04 7.32 -0.51
C ILE A 63 -1.07 5.98 -1.26
N ARG A 64 -2.02 5.76 -2.19
CA ARG A 64 -2.05 4.55 -3.03
C ARG A 64 -0.76 4.38 -3.82
N GLN A 65 -0.30 5.45 -4.49
CA GLN A 65 0.93 5.44 -5.28
C GLN A 65 2.16 5.12 -4.42
N MET A 66 2.26 5.73 -3.23
CA MET A 66 3.36 5.43 -2.29
C MET A 66 3.45 3.95 -1.93
N ILE A 67 2.32 3.32 -1.60
CA ILE A 67 2.28 1.91 -1.21
C ILE A 67 2.70 1.01 -2.37
N GLN A 68 2.23 1.32 -3.58
CA GLN A 68 2.61 0.58 -4.78
C GLN A 68 4.11 0.68 -5.06
N THR A 69 4.69 1.88 -4.94
CA THR A 69 6.13 2.12 -5.12
C THR A 69 6.96 1.36 -4.08
N VAL A 70 6.60 1.43 -2.79
CA VAL A 70 7.33 0.72 -1.73
C VAL A 70 7.25 -0.79 -1.89
N ASN A 71 6.05 -1.33 -2.20
CA ASN A 71 5.91 -2.77 -2.44
C ASN A 71 6.71 -3.22 -3.65
N LYS A 72 6.80 -2.40 -4.70
CA LYS A 72 7.66 -2.67 -5.86
C LYS A 72 9.13 -2.70 -5.45
N ILE A 73 9.61 -1.71 -4.70
CA ILE A 73 10.99 -1.66 -4.19
C ILE A 73 11.29 -2.90 -3.35
N GLU A 74 10.44 -3.25 -2.38
CA GLU A 74 10.64 -4.44 -1.54
C GLU A 74 10.62 -5.74 -2.37
N SER A 75 9.76 -5.85 -3.38
CA SER A 75 9.72 -7.03 -4.26
C SER A 75 10.98 -7.19 -5.13
N VAL A 76 11.59 -6.07 -5.55
CA VAL A 76 12.84 -6.06 -6.32
C VAL A 76 14.03 -6.38 -5.40
N GLU A 77 14.10 -5.80 -4.20
CA GLU A 77 15.12 -6.15 -3.19
C GLU A 77 15.05 -7.64 -2.79
N THR A 78 13.87 -8.27 -2.83
CA THR A 78 13.72 -9.72 -2.60
C THR A 78 14.02 -10.60 -3.82
N SER A 79 14.06 -10.05 -5.04
CA SER A 79 14.34 -10.83 -6.25
C SER A 79 15.83 -11.16 -6.44
N ASP A 80 16.73 -10.47 -5.75
CA ASP A 80 18.16 -10.86 -5.63
C ASP A 80 18.41 -11.93 -4.55
N ARG A 81 17.35 -12.37 -3.85
CA ARG A 81 17.39 -13.50 -2.92
C ARG A 81 16.40 -14.58 -3.32
N HIS A 82 16.53 -15.09 -4.55
CA HIS A 82 15.91 -16.36 -4.86
C HIS A 82 16.59 -17.48 -4.06
N SER A 83 15.77 -18.16 -3.25
CA SER A 83 16.03 -19.40 -2.51
C SER A 83 16.41 -19.24 -1.03
N LYS A 84 15.40 -19.33 -0.14
CA LYS A 84 15.28 -20.28 0.99
C LYS A 84 14.63 -19.61 2.21
N GLY A 85 13.53 -20.21 2.67
CA GLY A 85 12.98 -20.00 4.01
C GLY A 85 11.51 -19.56 4.01
N HIS A 86 10.61 -20.53 4.10
CA HIS A 86 9.27 -20.31 4.63
C HIS A 86 9.38 -19.83 6.08
N THR A 87 9.50 -18.53 6.30
CA THR A 87 9.40 -17.98 7.65
C THR A 87 8.01 -17.40 7.87
N HIS A 88 7.27 -18.07 8.75
CA HIS A 88 5.90 -17.81 9.18
C HIS A 88 5.77 -16.48 9.93
N GLU A 89 5.55 -15.38 9.23
CA GLU A 89 5.40 -14.07 9.87
C GLU A 89 4.04 -13.43 9.56
N ARG A 90 3.37 -12.98 10.62
CA ARG A 90 2.20 -12.09 10.55
C ARG A 90 2.67 -10.79 9.87
N LYS A 91 2.19 -10.52 8.66
CA LYS A 91 2.55 -9.31 7.92
C LYS A 91 1.48 -8.25 8.10
N THR A 92 1.80 -7.16 8.80
CA THR A 92 0.91 -6.00 8.89
C THR A 92 1.02 -5.20 7.61
N GLU A 93 -0.06 -5.22 6.80
CA GLU A 93 -0.13 -4.47 5.54
C GLU A 93 -1.16 -3.34 5.63
N PHE A 94 -0.89 -2.24 4.94
CA PHE A 94 -1.90 -1.19 4.76
C PHE A 94 -2.81 -1.55 3.59
N ILE A 95 -4.11 -1.67 3.84
CA ILE A 95 -5.13 -2.03 2.87
C ILE A 95 -6.04 -0.82 2.64
N LEU A 96 -6.08 -0.36 1.39
CA LEU A 96 -6.99 0.69 0.94
C LEU A 96 -8.36 0.10 0.66
N CYS A 97 -9.41 0.83 1.01
CA CYS A 97 -10.76 0.51 0.58
C CYS A 97 -10.82 0.59 -0.95
N ALA A 98 -11.27 -0.49 -1.57
CA ALA A 98 -11.46 -0.60 -3.01
C ALA A 98 -12.78 0.02 -3.51
N HIS A 99 -13.53 0.71 -2.64
CA HIS A 99 -14.75 1.40 -3.01
C HIS A 99 -14.45 2.86 -3.30
N ASP A 100 -14.72 3.27 -4.54
CA ASP A 100 -14.31 4.53 -5.14
C ASP A 100 -14.75 5.75 -4.31
N GLU A 101 -15.99 5.71 -3.77
CA GLU A 101 -16.58 6.77 -2.95
C GLU A 101 -16.03 6.86 -1.52
N CYS A 102 -15.38 5.81 -1.00
CA CYS A 102 -14.93 5.80 0.41
C CYS A 102 -13.52 6.34 0.55
N GLY A 103 -12.59 5.79 -0.23
CA GLY A 103 -11.22 6.22 -0.21
C GLY A 103 -10.40 5.91 1.06
N SER A 104 -11.02 5.54 2.18
CA SER A 104 -10.34 5.18 3.45
C SER A 104 -9.32 4.05 3.27
N GLY A 105 -8.34 3.95 4.18
CA GLY A 105 -7.43 2.81 4.28
C GLY A 105 -7.12 2.48 5.74
N GLN A 106 -6.71 1.25 6.00
CA GLN A 106 -6.44 0.75 7.34
C GLN A 106 -5.34 -0.31 7.34
N PHE A 107 -4.64 -0.45 8.46
CA PHE A 107 -3.74 -1.58 8.65
C PHE A 107 -4.53 -2.87 8.93
N HIS A 108 -4.09 -3.96 8.31
CA HIS A 108 -4.63 -5.28 8.50
C HIS A 108 -3.49 -6.28 8.64
N ILE A 109 -3.63 -7.21 9.59
CA ILE A 109 -2.65 -8.28 9.80
C ILE A 109 -3.02 -9.43 8.89
N LEU A 110 -2.22 -9.66 7.85
CA LEU A 110 -2.33 -10.84 7.01
C LEU A 110 -1.52 -11.97 7.65
N ALA A 111 -2.23 -13.00 8.07
CA ALA A 111 -1.69 -14.28 8.48
C ALA A 111 -2.11 -15.36 7.46
N GLN A 112 -1.34 -16.43 7.35
CA GLN A 112 -1.60 -17.51 6.38
C GLN A 112 -3.01 -18.12 6.50
N ASN A 113 -3.58 -18.10 7.71
CA ASN A 113 -4.93 -18.61 7.99
C ASN A 113 -5.96 -17.50 8.28
N SER A 114 -5.61 -16.23 8.11
CA SER A 114 -6.59 -15.15 8.24
C SER A 114 -7.36 -14.99 6.94
N SER A 115 -8.67 -14.77 7.06
CA SER A 115 -9.49 -14.39 5.91
C SER A 115 -8.91 -13.13 5.25
N PRO A 116 -8.73 -13.10 3.92
CA PRO A 116 -8.21 -11.93 3.21
C PRO A 116 -9.25 -10.79 3.12
N ILE A 117 -10.35 -10.89 3.87
CA ILE A 117 -11.44 -9.93 3.87
C ILE A 117 -11.12 -8.81 4.86
N VAL A 118 -11.03 -7.59 4.34
CA VAL A 118 -10.88 -6.38 5.16
C VAL A 118 -12.17 -5.59 5.10
N THR A 119 -12.84 -5.48 6.25
CA THR A 119 -13.99 -4.60 6.43
C THR A 119 -13.50 -3.19 6.70
N CYS A 120 -13.84 -2.26 5.81
CA CYS A 120 -13.47 -0.86 5.93
C CYS A 120 -14.02 -0.26 7.22
N ILE A 121 -13.16 0.37 8.03
CA ILE A 121 -13.59 1.01 9.29
C ILE A 121 -14.58 2.16 9.07
N LEU A 122 -14.51 2.85 7.92
CA LEU A 122 -15.34 4.00 7.60
C LEU A 122 -16.66 3.59 6.94
N CYS A 123 -16.62 3.05 5.72
CA CYS A 123 -17.83 2.74 4.95
C CYS A 123 -18.40 1.33 5.19
N LYS A 124 -17.74 0.51 6.01
CA LYS A 124 -18.10 -0.89 6.30
C LYS A 124 -18.13 -1.85 5.10
N GLN A 125 -17.74 -1.38 3.91
CA GLN A 125 -17.60 -2.23 2.73
C GLN A 125 -16.35 -3.12 2.80
N GLN A 126 -16.40 -4.26 2.12
CA GLN A 126 -15.36 -5.28 2.17
C GLN A 126 -14.40 -5.20 0.98
N THR A 127 -13.11 -5.33 1.26
CA THR A 127 -12.03 -5.35 0.26
C THR A 127 -11.25 -6.66 0.38
N CYS A 128 -10.89 -7.27 -0.74
CA CYS A 128 -9.92 -8.37 -0.75
C CYS A 128 -8.51 -7.79 -0.56
N ALA A 129 -7.83 -8.14 0.53
CA ALA A 129 -6.48 -7.66 0.82
C ALA A 129 -5.43 -8.20 -0.16
N LEU A 130 -5.61 -9.43 -0.65
CA LEU A 130 -4.68 -10.05 -1.60
C LEU A 130 -4.79 -9.40 -2.99
N HIS A 131 -6.02 -9.27 -3.51
CA HIS A 131 -6.27 -8.71 -4.84
C HIS A 131 -6.39 -7.19 -4.89
N ARG A 132 -6.57 -6.53 -3.73
CA ARG A 132 -6.75 -5.07 -3.60
C ARG A 132 -7.96 -4.53 -4.40
N ILE A 133 -9.03 -5.32 -4.47
CA ILE A 133 -10.29 -5.01 -5.17
C ILE A 133 -11.51 -5.16 -4.26
N LYS A 134 -12.69 -4.71 -4.73
CA LYS A 134 -13.97 -4.96 -4.08
C LYS A 134 -14.11 -6.46 -3.80
N TRP A 135 -14.57 -6.84 -2.61
CA TRP A 135 -14.62 -8.24 -2.18
C TRP A 135 -15.43 -9.10 -3.18
N HIS A 136 -14.81 -10.17 -3.66
CA HIS A 136 -15.45 -11.15 -4.55
C HIS A 136 -16.30 -12.13 -3.73
N LYS A 137 -17.46 -11.66 -3.28
CA LYS A 137 -18.37 -12.43 -2.43
C LYS A 137 -18.73 -13.77 -3.06
N GLY A 138 -18.58 -14.84 -2.28
CA GLY A 138 -18.91 -16.20 -2.71
C GLY A 138 -17.81 -16.94 -3.45
N LEU A 139 -16.62 -16.32 -3.61
CA LEU A 139 -15.45 -16.95 -4.22
C LEU A 139 -14.26 -16.90 -3.27
N THR A 140 -13.47 -17.98 -3.22
CA THR A 140 -12.12 -17.90 -2.68
C THR A 140 -11.21 -17.08 -3.60
N CYS A 141 -10.02 -16.71 -3.12
CA CYS A 141 -9.07 -15.99 -3.97
C CYS A 141 -8.63 -16.85 -5.17
N GLU A 142 -8.40 -18.16 -4.95
CA GLU A 142 -8.03 -19.09 -6.02
C GLU A 142 -9.14 -19.25 -7.07
N GLU A 143 -10.41 -19.29 -6.63
CA GLU A 143 -11.55 -19.37 -7.54
C GLU A 143 -11.72 -18.09 -8.36
N TYR A 144 -11.53 -16.92 -7.73
CA TYR A 144 -11.55 -15.64 -8.42
C TYR A 144 -10.47 -15.57 -9.51
N ASP A 145 -9.25 -16.02 -9.20
CA ASP A 145 -8.13 -16.04 -10.16
C ASP A 145 -8.41 -16.95 -11.35
N LYS A 146 -8.93 -18.17 -11.11
CA LYS A 146 -9.31 -19.10 -12.18
C LYS A 146 -10.36 -18.49 -13.11
N GLN A 147 -11.39 -17.85 -12.55
CA GLN A 147 -12.42 -17.20 -13.37
C GLN A 147 -11.85 -16.05 -14.20
N LYS A 148 -10.94 -15.25 -13.64
CA LYS A 148 -10.31 -14.15 -14.35
C LYS A 148 -9.45 -14.64 -15.52
N GLN A 149 -8.70 -15.73 -15.33
CA GLN A 149 -7.88 -16.35 -16.38
C GLN A 149 -8.73 -16.91 -17.53
N GLN A 150 -9.84 -17.61 -17.21
CA GLN A 150 -10.75 -18.14 -18.23
C GLN A 150 -11.37 -17.03 -19.08
N LYS A 151 -11.78 -15.92 -18.46
CA LYS A 151 -12.33 -14.76 -19.19
C LYS A 151 -11.31 -14.11 -20.13
N GLN A 152 -10.03 -14.10 -19.77
CA GLN A 152 -8.97 -13.56 -20.62
C GLN A 152 -8.68 -14.46 -21.84
N GLN A 153 -8.76 -15.79 -21.68
CA GLN A 153 -8.56 -16.74 -22.79
C GLN A 153 -9.70 -16.77 -23.79
N GLN A 154 -10.93 -16.41 -23.38
CA GLN A 154 -12.10 -16.34 -24.28
C GLN A 154 -12.20 -15.03 -25.08
N GLN A 155 -11.31 -14.06 -24.79
CA GLN A 155 -11.25 -12.76 -25.47
C GLN A 155 -10.06 -12.67 -26.45
N LEU A 156 -9.34 -13.78 -26.65
CA LEU A 156 -8.31 -14.00 -27.67
C LEU A 156 -8.89 -14.91 -28.77
#